data_AF-A0A3C1JSP8-F1
#
_entry.id   AF-A0A3C1JSP8-F1
#
_cell.length_a   1.000
_cell.length_b   1.000
_cell.length_c   1.000
_cell.angle_alpha   90.00
_cell.angle_beta   90.00
_cell.angle_gamma   90.00
#
_symmetry.space_group_name_H-M   'P 1'
#
loop_
_entity.id
_entity.type
_entity.pdbx_description
1 polymer ?
#
loop_
_entity_poly.entity_id
_entity_poly.type
_entity_poly.pdbx_seq_one_letter_code
_entity_poly.pdbx_strand_id
1 'polypeptide(L)'
;MIISGLSLGAFVPIHLIQMKYGAYYPTSVDGETVRDVYKVVVETFANPLNVAFYLFCMAVVGMHLYHGFASAFSSLGVSHPRYSPVVLWTGRLFGAVVGLGFFVLPIYVAIVG
;
A
#
# COMPACT_ATOMS: atom_id res chain seq x y z
N MET A 1 -8.78 12.60 3.60
CA MET A 1 -8.30 13.96 3.31
C MET A 1 -8.02 14.10 1.81
N ILE A 2 -8.37 15.22 1.19
CA ILE A 2 -8.39 15.33 -0.29
C ILE A 2 -7.00 15.13 -0.92
N ILE A 3 -5.95 15.76 -0.38
CA ILE A 3 -4.59 15.68 -0.92
C ILE A 3 -4.08 14.23 -0.90
N SER A 4 -4.08 13.60 0.28
CA SER A 4 -3.69 12.18 0.40
C SER A 4 -4.51 11.25 -0.50
N GLY A 5 -5.81 11.51 -0.67
CA GLY A 5 -6.67 10.71 -1.53
C GLY A 5 -6.32 10.86 -3.02
N LEU A 6 -6.02 12.07 -3.47
CA LEU A 6 -5.56 12.33 -4.84
C LEU A 6 -4.19 11.69 -5.09
N SER A 7 -3.27 11.76 -4.12
CA SER A 7 -1.98 11.08 -4.19
C SER A 7 -2.15 9.56 -4.34
N LEU A 8 -3.08 8.94 -3.60
CA LEU A 8 -3.41 7.52 -3.77
C LEU A 8 -4.07 7.23 -5.12
N GLY A 9 -4.93 8.12 -5.59
CA GLY A 9 -5.55 8.03 -6.92
C GLY A 9 -4.54 8.01 -8.06
N ALA A 10 -3.40 8.69 -7.91
CA ALA A 10 -2.28 8.62 -8.84
C ALA A 10 -1.37 7.40 -8.59
N PHE A 11 -1.08 7.09 -7.32
CA PHE A 11 -0.21 5.98 -6.94
C PHE A 11 -0.75 4.62 -7.38
N VAL A 12 -2.05 4.34 -7.20
CA VAL A 12 -2.63 3.03 -7.50
C VAL A 12 -2.48 2.64 -8.99
N PRO A 13 -2.82 3.50 -9.97
CA PRO A 13 -2.54 3.23 -11.37
C PRO A 13 -1.05 2.97 -11.66
N ILE A 14 -0.15 3.81 -11.13
CA ILE A 14 1.31 3.65 -11.31
C ILE A 14 1.75 2.29 -10.75
N HIS A 15 1.31 1.95 -9.54
CA HIS A 15 1.60 0.69 -8.87
C HIS A 15 1.12 -0.52 -9.69
N LEU A 16 -0.12 -0.47 -10.20
CA LEU A 16 -0.67 -1.55 -11.03
C LEU A 16 0.05 -1.67 -12.37
N ILE A 17 0.35 -0.54 -13.02
CA ILE A 17 1.11 -0.52 -14.26
C ILE A 17 2.48 -1.15 -14.04
N GLN A 18 3.17 -0.84 -12.95
CA GLN A 18 4.50 -1.37 -12.69
C GLN A 18 4.50 -2.85 -12.26
N MET A 19 3.64 -3.23 -11.30
CA MET A 19 3.67 -4.56 -10.69
C MET A 19 2.87 -5.60 -11.46
N LYS A 20 1.69 -5.22 -11.97
CA LYS A 20 0.77 -6.14 -12.66
C LYS A 20 0.90 -6.08 -14.18
N TYR A 21 1.19 -4.92 -14.76
CA TYR A 21 1.24 -4.76 -16.22
C TYR A 21 2.63 -4.43 -16.76
N GLY A 22 3.64 -4.35 -15.89
CA GLY A 22 5.01 -4.00 -16.24
C GLY A 22 5.76 -5.20 -16.81
N ALA A 23 7.08 -5.23 -16.62
CA ALA A 23 7.96 -6.30 -17.11
C ALA A 23 7.38 -7.70 -16.87
N TYR A 24 7.27 -8.48 -17.93
CA TYR A 24 6.70 -9.82 -17.90
C TYR A 24 7.81 -10.86 -17.94
N TYR A 25 7.97 -11.59 -16.83
CA TYR A 25 8.90 -12.70 -16.72
C TYR A 25 8.11 -14.00 -16.52
N PRO A 26 8.19 -14.97 -17.45
CA PRO A 26 7.60 -16.27 -17.25
C PRO A 26 8.46 -17.11 -16.28
N THR A 27 7.81 -17.88 -15.42
CA THR A 27 8.43 -18.92 -14.58
C THR A 27 7.51 -20.14 -14.54
N SER A 28 8.04 -21.30 -14.17
CA SER A 28 7.26 -22.53 -14.04
C SER A 28 7.07 -22.88 -12.57
N VAL A 29 5.81 -22.99 -12.15
CA VAL A 29 5.42 -23.45 -10.80
C VAL A 29 4.47 -24.62 -11.01
N ASP A 30 4.80 -25.79 -10.46
CA ASP A 30 4.03 -27.03 -10.60
C ASP A 30 3.69 -27.42 -12.06
N GLY A 31 4.58 -27.08 -13.00
CA GLY A 31 4.40 -27.37 -14.43
C GLY A 31 3.53 -26.36 -15.19
N GLU A 32 2.96 -25.36 -14.52
CA GLU A 32 2.23 -24.26 -15.15
C GLU A 32 3.15 -23.04 -15.38
N THR A 33 3.01 -22.40 -16.54
CA THR A 33 3.72 -21.14 -16.80
C THR A 33 2.97 -19.99 -16.13
N VAL A 34 3.56 -19.41 -15.09
CA VAL A 34 3.03 -18.27 -14.36
C VAL A 34 3.97 -17.08 -14.47
N ARG A 35 3.50 -15.89 -14.06
CA ARG A 35 4.35 -14.70 -14.01
C ARG A 35 5.18 -14.67 -12.74
N ASP A 36 6.47 -14.43 -12.90
CA ASP A 36 7.39 -14.16 -11.80
C ASP A 36 7.25 -12.71 -11.32
N VAL A 37 6.31 -12.51 -10.39
CA VAL A 37 6.10 -11.20 -9.75
C VAL A 37 7.24 -10.87 -8.79
N TYR A 38 7.90 -11.88 -8.20
CA TYR A 38 9.02 -11.69 -7.29
C TYR A 38 10.16 -10.96 -8.00
N LYS A 39 10.52 -11.41 -9.21
CA LYS A 39 11.56 -10.76 -10.02
C LYS A 39 11.24 -9.30 -10.34
N VAL A 40 9.98 -9.00 -10.70
CA VAL A 40 9.54 -7.61 -10.97
C VAL A 40 9.70 -6.72 -9.73
N VAL A 41 9.40 -7.25 -8.55
CA VAL A 41 9.54 -6.54 -7.27
C VAL A 41 11.02 -6.26 -6.95
N VAL A 42 11.88 -7.27 -7.07
CA VAL A 42 13.33 -7.13 -6.83
C VAL A 42 13.94 -6.09 -7.77
N GLU A 43 13.69 -6.20 -9.07
CA GLU A 43 14.22 -5.25 -10.05
C GLU A 43 13.67 -3.83 -9.85
N THR A 44 12.41 -3.71 -9.44
CA THR A 44 11.82 -2.40 -9.13
C THR A 44 12.57 -1.73 -7.98
N PHE A 45 12.82 -2.45 -6.89
CA PHE A 45 13.40 -1.90 -5.68
C PHE A 45 14.93 -1.87 -5.69
N ALA A 46 15.57 -2.42 -6.72
CA ALA A 46 17.00 -2.19 -6.99
C ALA A 46 17.31 -0.71 -7.34
N ASN A 47 16.32 0.07 -7.80
CA ASN A 47 16.47 1.50 -8.04
C ASN A 47 16.12 2.32 -6.78
N PRO A 48 17.08 3.06 -6.18
CA PRO A 48 16.84 3.85 -4.97
C PRO A 48 15.73 4.90 -5.12
N LEU A 49 15.50 5.43 -6.32
CA LEU A 49 14.41 6.38 -6.58
C LEU A 49 13.04 5.71 -6.43
N ASN A 50 12.91 4.46 -6.88
CA ASN A 50 11.68 3.69 -6.70
C ASN A 50 11.47 3.40 -5.21
N VAL A 51 12.52 3.02 -4.48
CA VAL A 51 12.42 2.82 -3.02
C VAL A 51 11.90 4.08 -2.35
N ALA A 52 12.53 5.24 -2.59
CA ALA A 52 12.10 6.51 -2.01
C ALA A 52 10.65 6.87 -2.37
N PHE A 53 10.27 6.70 -3.64
CA PHE A 53 8.90 6.95 -4.11
C PHE A 53 7.89 6.06 -3.38
N TYR A 54 8.15 4.76 -3.27
CA TYR A 54 7.23 3.83 -2.61
C TYR A 54 7.17 4.06 -1.10
N LEU A 55 8.27 4.43 -0.43
CA LEU A 55 8.25 4.79 0.98
C LEU A 55 7.39 6.02 1.24
N PHE A 56 7.53 7.05 0.40
CA PHE A 56 6.64 8.22 0.45
C PHE A 56 5.18 7.81 0.27
N CYS A 57 4.87 6.99 -0.73
CA CYS A 57 3.51 6.50 -0.97
C CYS A 57 2.97 5.69 0.21
N MET A 58 3.76 4.84 0.85
CA MET A 58 3.32 4.06 2.02
C MET A 58 3.03 4.94 3.24
N ALA A 59 3.81 6.01 3.45
CA ALA A 59 3.50 7.01 4.48
C ALA A 59 2.16 7.71 4.18
N VAL A 60 1.90 8.06 2.91
CA VAL A 60 0.63 8.65 2.47
C VAL A 60 -0.54 7.67 2.65
N VAL A 61 -0.37 6.39 2.30
CA VAL A 61 -1.37 5.33 2.53
C VAL A 61 -1.71 5.22 4.01
N GLY A 62 -0.69 5.09 4.87
CA GLY A 62 -0.88 4.97 6.32
C GLY A 62 -1.64 6.17 6.90
N MET A 63 -1.23 7.38 6.56
CA MET A 63 -1.90 8.62 6.98
C MET A 63 -3.33 8.72 6.43
N HIS A 64 -3.55 8.39 5.15
CA HIS A 64 -4.88 8.41 4.55
C HIS A 64 -5.83 7.46 5.26
N LEU A 65 -5.40 6.24 5.56
CA LEU A 65 -6.21 5.23 6.26
C LEU A 65 -6.44 5.60 7.72
N TYR A 66 -5.41 6.09 8.41
CA TYR A 66 -5.48 6.53 9.80
C TYR A 66 -6.60 7.57 10.02
N HIS A 67 -6.79 8.49 9.07
CA HIS A 67 -7.84 9.50 9.12
C HIS A 67 -9.13 9.10 8.40
N GLY A 68 -9.02 8.45 7.25
CA GLY A 68 -10.13 8.14 6.34
C GLY A 68 -11.04 7.04 6.85
N PHE A 69 -10.49 6.09 7.62
CA PHE A 69 -11.25 4.95 8.15
C PHE A 69 -12.45 5.43 8.98
N ALA A 70 -12.20 6.18 10.06
CA ALA A 70 -13.27 6.68 10.93
C ALA A 70 -14.26 7.58 10.17
N SER A 71 -13.77 8.38 9.22
CA SER A 71 -14.64 9.22 8.38
C SER A 71 -15.62 8.40 7.53
N ALA A 72 -15.17 7.27 6.97
CA ALA A 72 -16.03 6.41 6.16
C ALA A 72 -17.18 5.81 6.98
N PHE A 73 -16.89 5.31 8.19
CA PHE A 73 -17.91 4.78 9.10
C PHE A 73 -18.90 5.84 9.56
N SER A 74 -18.45 7.07 9.80
CA SER A 74 -19.34 8.18 10.12
C SER A 74 -20.28 8.52 8.96
N SER A 75 -19.78 8.52 7.72
CA SER A 75 -20.59 8.73 6.51
C SER A 75 -21.62 7.63 6.26
N LEU A 76 -21.32 6.40 6.69
CA LEU A 76 -22.25 5.27 6.64
C LEU A 76 -23.27 5.27 7.80
N GLY A 77 -23.25 6.29 8.67
CA GLY A 77 -24.19 6.45 9.78
C GLY A 77 -23.78 5.76 11.08
N VAL A 78 -22.57 5.19 11.16
CA VAL A 78 -22.02 4.53 12.36
C VAL A 78 -21.42 5.57 13.31
N SER A 79 -22.28 6.51 13.73
CA SER A 79 -21.91 7.73 14.47
C SER A 79 -22.64 7.77 15.80
N HIS A 80 -22.22 6.94 16.75
CA HIS A 80 -22.82 6.88 18.09
C HIS A 80 -21.75 6.99 19.19
N PRO A 81 -21.94 7.77 20.26
CA PRO A 81 -20.93 8.02 21.31
C PRO A 81 -20.31 6.76 21.91
N ARG A 82 -21.06 5.65 21.95
CA ARG A 82 -20.59 4.33 22.42
C ARG A 82 -19.60 3.65 21.46
N TYR A 83 -19.80 3.79 20.15
CA TYR A 83 -19.04 3.06 19.12
C TYR A 83 -17.96 3.92 18.46
N SER A 84 -18.15 5.24 18.40
CA SER A 84 -17.21 6.18 17.79
C SER A 84 -15.78 6.09 18.35
N PRO A 85 -15.54 5.92 19.67
CA PRO A 85 -14.17 5.75 20.19
C PRO A 85 -13.50 4.47 19.69
N VAL A 86 -14.27 3.37 19.59
CA VAL A 86 -13.78 2.07 19.10
C VAL A 86 -13.43 2.17 17.62
N VAL A 87 -14.33 2.72 16.80
CA VAL A 87 -14.10 2.92 15.35
C VAL A 87 -12.86 3.78 15.10
N LEU A 88 -12.68 4.84 15.89
CA LEU A 88 -11.50 5.70 15.80
C LEU A 88 -10.22 4.93 16.12
N TRP A 89 -10.20 4.19 17.23
CA TRP A 89 -9.03 3.40 17.62
C TRP A 89 -8.68 2.32 16.61
N THR A 90 -9.67 1.56 16.14
CA THR A 90 -9.49 0.52 15.13
C THR A 90 -8.98 1.12 13.81
N GLY A 91 -9.52 2.25 13.37
CA GLY A 91 -9.06 2.91 12.15
C GLY A 91 -7.61 3.38 12.23
N ARG A 92 -7.21 3.90 13.39
CA ARG A 92 -5.83 4.30 13.65
C ARG A 92 -4.87 3.12 13.66
N LEU A 93 -5.24 2.05 14.36
CA LEU A 93 -4.44 0.82 14.40
C LEU A 93 -4.32 0.20 12.99
N PHE A 94 -5.43 0.11 12.27
CA PHE A 94 -5.46 -0.40 10.90
C PHE A 94 -4.55 0.40 9.97
N GLY A 95 -4.66 1.73 10.00
CA GLY A 95 -3.79 2.61 9.20
C GLY A 95 -2.32 2.47 9.55
N ALA A 96 -1.98 2.33 10.84
CA ALA A 96 -0.61 2.12 11.29
C ALA A 96 -0.05 0.77 10.85
N VAL A 97 -0.82 -0.33 11.01
CA VAL A 97 -0.39 -1.68 10.64
C VAL A 97 -0.20 -1.80 9.13
N VAL A 98 -1.16 -1.31 8.33
CA VAL A 98 -1.06 -1.34 6.87
C VAL A 98 0.09 -0.44 6.41
N GLY A 99 0.16 0.79 6.91
CA GLY A 99 1.21 1.74 6.56
C GLY A 99 2.60 1.19 6.86
N LEU A 100 2.86 0.77 8.10
CA LEU A 100 4.17 0.24 8.50
C LEU A 100 4.48 -1.12 7.87
N GLY A 101 3.50 -2.02 7.78
CA GLY A 101 3.68 -3.35 7.22
C GLY A 101 4.18 -3.28 5.77
N PHE A 102 3.54 -2.45 4.94
CA PHE A 102 3.98 -2.26 3.56
C PHE A 102 5.18 -1.31 3.42
N PHE A 103 5.46 -0.44 4.40
CA PHE A 103 6.67 0.40 4.42
C PHE A 103 7.95 -0.44 4.53
N VAL A 104 7.89 -1.58 5.23
CA VAL A 104 9.04 -2.48 5.42
C VAL A 104 9.44 -3.18 4.11
N LEU A 105 8.49 -3.47 3.21
CA LEU A 105 8.77 -4.28 2.01
C LEU A 105 9.81 -3.64 1.07
N PRO A 106 9.70 -2.37 0.63
CA PRO A 106 10.71 -1.73 -0.21
C PRO A 106 12.09 -1.70 0.45
N ILE A 107 12.16 -1.49 1.77
CA ILE A 107 13.42 -1.45 2.53
C ILE A 107 14.06 -2.83 2.55
N TYR A 108 13.28 -3.85 2.88
CA TYR A 108 13.75 -5.22 2.94
C TYR A 108 14.31 -5.66 1.58
N VAL A 109 13.55 -5.43 0.50
CA VAL A 109 13.98 -5.80 -0.85
C VAL A 109 15.18 -4.97 -1.31
N ALA A 110 15.26 -3.68 -0.97
CA ALA A 110 16.40 -2.86 -1.34
C ALA A 110 17.73 -3.28 -0.67
N ILE A 111 17.66 -3.95 0.49
CA ILE A 111 18.83 -4.39 1.25
C ILE A 111 19.20 -5.85 0.95
N VAL A 112 18.20 -6.71 0.77
CA VAL A 112 18.37 -8.18 0.73
C VAL A 112 18.07 -8.79 -0.65
N GLY A 113 17.31 -8.07 -1.48
CA GLY A 113 16.80 -8.54 -2.77
C GLY A 113 17.83 -8.57 -3.88
#